data_AF-A0A8S3W0Q8-F1
#
_entry.id   AF-A0A8S3W0Q8-F1
#
_cell.length_a   1.000
_cell.length_b   1.000
_cell.length_c   1.000
_cell.angle_alpha   90.00
_cell.angle_beta   90.00
_cell.angle_gamma   90.00
#
_symmetry.space_group_name_H-M   'P 1'
#
loop_
_entity.id
_entity.type
_entity.pdbx_description
1 polymer ?
#
loop_
_entity_poly.entity_id
_entity_poly.type
_entity_poly.pdbx_seq_one_letter_code
_entity_poly.pdbx_strand_id
1 'polypeptide(L)'
;MDNRNRAKRIVNMALQSSPPPSSSTSTNEDFSSDHSCYHPQQNIEISTELEDSEDNEERKDPEGPIGNLGEINHPDSDEPVRGRKRVRNFDRWAKNIRKRKRNAGQEYRNVRGSIVPAKVFTPVVCSCRFKCSEQVSSENQEAIHVMFYQLT
;
A
#
# COMPACT_ATOMS: atom_id res chain seq x y z
N MET A 1 -38.69 -17.34 19.69
CA MET A 1 -38.27 -16.34 20.69
C MET A 1 -37.62 -15.19 19.94
N ASP A 2 -38.44 -14.24 19.50
CA ASP A 2 -38.05 -13.12 18.65
C ASP A 2 -37.49 -11.98 19.49
N ASN A 3 -36.23 -11.62 19.28
CA ASN A 3 -35.59 -10.48 19.93
C ASN A 3 -35.62 -9.25 19.01
N ARG A 4 -36.84 -8.74 18.74
CA ARG A 4 -37.06 -7.39 18.23
C ARG A 4 -37.51 -6.55 19.40
N ASN A 5 -36.64 -5.64 19.88
CA ASN A 5 -36.99 -4.31 20.40
C ASN A 5 -35.91 -3.79 21.33
N ARG A 6 -35.06 -2.89 20.83
CA ARG A 6 -34.43 -1.88 21.69
C ARG A 6 -34.38 -0.53 21.00
N ALA A 7 -35.57 0.00 20.73
CA ALA A 7 -35.77 1.42 20.47
C ALA A 7 -36.28 2.10 21.75
N LYS A 8 -35.62 3.21 22.13
CA LYS A 8 -36.13 4.42 22.83
C LYS A 8 -34.90 5.32 23.10
N ARG A 9 -34.70 6.38 22.32
CA ARG A 9 -35.22 7.76 22.50
C ARG A 9 -34.85 8.34 23.86
N ILE A 10 -34.00 9.39 23.90
CA ILE A 10 -34.28 10.68 24.54
C ILE A 10 -33.56 11.79 23.74
N VAL A 11 -34.30 12.84 23.44
CA VAL A 11 -33.92 14.09 22.78
C VAL A 11 -33.54 15.08 23.89
N ASN A 12 -32.55 15.96 23.70
CA ASN A 12 -32.54 17.25 24.39
C ASN A 12 -31.79 18.30 23.57
N MET A 13 -32.53 19.36 23.20
CA MET A 13 -32.05 20.60 22.62
C MET A 13 -31.56 21.52 23.76
N ALA A 14 -30.40 22.16 23.57
CA ALA A 14 -30.02 23.34 24.33
C ALA A 14 -29.26 24.31 23.41
N LEU A 15 -29.94 25.37 23.01
CA LEU A 15 -29.37 26.61 22.52
C LEU A 15 -28.86 27.42 23.72
N GLN A 16 -27.57 27.81 23.74
CA GLN A 16 -27.12 29.20 23.96
C GLN A 16 -25.60 29.32 24.22
N SER A 17 -25.04 30.36 23.59
CA SER A 17 -23.83 31.14 23.95
C SER A 17 -22.45 30.47 23.89
N SER A 18 -21.72 30.81 22.83
CA SER A 18 -20.25 30.73 22.73
C SER A 18 -19.58 31.80 23.62
N PRO A 19 -18.55 31.44 24.42
CA PRO A 19 -17.58 32.40 24.94
C PRO A 19 -16.33 32.53 24.04
N PRO A 20 -15.62 33.67 24.08
CA PRO A 20 -14.53 34.01 23.15
C PRO A 20 -13.24 33.22 23.38
N PRO A 21 -12.30 33.23 22.40
CA PRO A 21 -11.02 32.53 22.52
C PRO A 21 -10.08 33.25 23.50
N SER A 22 -9.65 32.56 24.56
CA SER A 22 -8.53 32.98 25.40
C SER A 22 -7.22 32.46 24.80
N SER A 23 -6.39 33.39 24.34
CA SER A 23 -5.00 33.18 23.98
C SER A 23 -4.18 32.79 25.21
N SER A 24 -3.52 31.64 25.17
CA SER A 24 -2.40 31.32 26.04
C SER A 24 -1.27 30.73 25.19
N THR A 25 -0.29 31.59 24.93
CA THR A 25 1.04 31.23 24.44
C THR A 25 1.71 30.30 25.44
N SER A 26 2.02 29.08 25.02
CA SER A 26 2.93 28.18 25.74
C SER A 26 4.07 27.86 24.80
N THR A 27 5.17 28.57 25.01
CA THR A 27 6.48 28.32 24.43
C THR A 27 7.08 27.10 25.11
N ASN A 28 7.07 25.94 24.43
CA ASN A 28 8.02 24.89 24.73
C ASN A 28 9.14 25.01 23.71
N GLU A 29 10.17 25.73 24.13
CA GLU A 29 11.51 25.54 23.57
C GLU A 29 12.02 24.15 23.95
N ASP A 30 12.99 23.69 23.16
CA ASP A 30 13.82 22.50 23.36
C ASP A 30 13.18 21.12 23.18
N PHE A 31 13.18 20.69 21.92
CA PHE A 31 13.68 19.35 21.61
C PHE A 31 14.64 19.44 20.41
N SER A 32 15.84 19.98 20.67
CA SER A 32 17.02 19.72 19.84
C SER A 32 17.31 18.22 19.92
N SER A 33 16.82 17.46 18.93
CA SER A 33 17.30 16.10 18.68
C SER A 33 17.97 16.10 17.32
N ASP A 34 19.24 16.42 17.38
CA ASP A 34 20.27 16.06 16.41
C ASP A 34 19.97 14.66 15.84
N HIS A 35 19.63 14.61 14.56
CA HIS A 35 19.61 13.39 13.75
C HIS A 35 20.26 13.69 12.41
N SER A 36 21.49 14.19 12.49
CA SER A 36 22.45 14.08 11.41
C SER A 36 22.94 12.62 11.31
N CYS A 37 22.16 11.77 10.66
CA CYS A 37 22.67 10.49 10.15
C CYS A 37 22.54 10.46 8.63
N TYR A 38 23.14 11.47 7.99
CA TYR A 38 23.53 11.39 6.59
C TYR A 38 24.75 10.46 6.54
N HIS A 39 24.55 9.21 6.14
CA HIS A 39 25.65 8.31 5.81
C HIS A 39 25.75 8.27 4.28
N PRO A 40 26.73 8.94 3.65
CA PRO A 40 26.98 8.75 2.23
C PRO A 40 27.31 7.28 1.99
N GLN A 41 26.48 6.60 1.20
CA GLN A 41 26.79 5.25 0.76
C GLN A 41 27.90 5.36 -0.28
N GLN A 42 29.06 4.81 0.08
CA GLN A 42 30.23 4.68 -0.77
C GLN A 42 29.88 3.83 -1.99
N ASN A 43 30.36 4.26 -3.15
CA ASN A 43 30.31 3.55 -4.42
C ASN A 43 30.89 2.15 -4.23
N ILE A 44 30.05 1.11 -4.30
CA ILE A 44 30.52 -0.26 -4.42
C ILE A 44 30.76 -0.49 -5.91
N GLU A 45 32.02 -0.40 -6.32
CA GLU A 45 32.48 -0.92 -7.61
C GLU A 45 32.33 -2.44 -7.59
N ILE A 46 31.23 -2.94 -8.15
CA ILE A 46 31.10 -4.36 -8.49
C ILE A 46 31.75 -4.54 -9.87
N SER A 47 32.99 -5.01 -9.85
CA SER A 47 33.63 -5.66 -11.00
C SER A 47 32.94 -7.01 -11.20
N THR A 48 32.10 -7.12 -12.22
CA THR A 48 31.60 -8.41 -12.69
C THR A 48 32.60 -8.96 -13.69
N GLU A 49 33.50 -9.80 -13.22
CA GLU A 49 34.17 -10.78 -14.07
C GLU A 49 33.12 -11.84 -14.44
N LEU A 50 32.82 -11.90 -15.74
CA LEU A 50 31.95 -12.90 -16.35
C LEU A 50 32.79 -14.15 -16.54
N GLU A 51 32.69 -15.08 -15.59
CA GLU A 51 33.13 -16.46 -15.80
C GLU A 51 31.96 -17.25 -16.39
N ASP A 52 32.06 -17.50 -17.70
CA ASP A 52 31.24 -18.46 -18.41
C ASP A 52 31.50 -19.86 -17.85
N SER A 53 30.46 -20.51 -17.35
CA SER A 53 30.43 -21.96 -17.16
C SER A 53 29.11 -22.51 -17.68
N GLU A 54 29.17 -22.98 -18.93
CA GLU A 54 28.25 -23.94 -19.47
C GLU A 54 28.51 -25.28 -18.77
N ASP A 55 27.54 -25.84 -18.07
CA ASP A 55 27.44 -27.29 -17.92
C ASP A 55 25.97 -27.71 -17.75
N ASN A 56 25.54 -28.40 -18.80
CA ASN A 56 24.25 -29.03 -19.01
C ASN A 56 24.25 -30.39 -18.29
N GLU A 57 23.56 -30.50 -17.16
CA GLU A 57 23.18 -31.80 -16.62
C GLU A 57 21.65 -31.96 -16.60
N GLU A 58 21.21 -32.71 -17.60
CA GLU A 58 19.90 -33.32 -17.78
C GLU A 58 19.49 -34.13 -16.53
N ARG A 59 18.68 -33.52 -15.67
CA ARG A 59 18.03 -34.22 -14.56
C ARG A 59 16.91 -35.09 -15.12
N LYS A 60 17.20 -36.37 -15.33
CA LYS A 60 16.18 -37.40 -15.50
C LYS A 60 15.46 -37.60 -14.17
N ASP A 61 14.30 -36.97 -14.04
CA ASP A 61 13.37 -37.26 -12.93
C ASP A 61 12.92 -38.73 -13.04
N PRO A 62 13.06 -39.54 -11.97
CA PRO A 62 12.49 -40.87 -11.96
C PRO A 62 10.96 -40.77 -11.86
N GLU A 63 10.26 -41.35 -12.83
CA GLU A 63 8.82 -41.55 -12.78
C GLU A 63 8.45 -42.36 -11.53
N GLY A 64 8.02 -41.64 -10.50
CA GLY A 64 7.45 -42.23 -9.29
C GLY A 64 6.07 -42.82 -9.58
N PRO A 65 5.70 -43.97 -9.01
CA PRO A 65 4.37 -44.55 -9.19
C PRO A 65 3.31 -43.61 -8.63
N ILE A 66 2.30 -43.30 -9.44
CA ILE A 66 1.08 -42.59 -9.04
C ILE A 66 0.33 -43.48 -8.04
N GLY A 67 0.68 -43.33 -6.77
CA GLY A 67 0.03 -43.98 -5.64
C GLY A 67 -1.24 -43.24 -5.24
N ASN A 68 -2.37 -43.75 -5.75
CA ASN A 68 -3.69 -43.81 -5.11
C ASN A 68 -4.23 -42.55 -4.41
N LEU A 69 -5.24 -41.92 -5.02
CA LEU A 69 -6.16 -40.98 -4.37
C LEU A 69 -7.01 -41.74 -3.33
N GLY A 70 -6.42 -42.02 -2.18
CA GLY A 70 -7.11 -42.53 -1.00
C GLY A 70 -7.92 -41.42 -0.36
N GLU A 71 -9.20 -41.35 -0.73
CA GLU A 71 -10.24 -40.64 0.01
C GLU A 71 -10.37 -41.25 1.42
N ILE A 72 -9.85 -40.56 2.44
CA ILE A 72 -10.11 -40.89 3.84
C ILE A 72 -11.08 -39.85 4.37
N ASN A 73 -12.37 -40.15 4.25
CA ASN A 73 -13.37 -39.61 5.16
C ASN A 73 -13.13 -40.27 6.54
N HIS A 74 -12.76 -39.47 7.53
CA HIS A 74 -12.89 -39.86 8.94
C HIS A 74 -13.72 -38.79 9.67
N PRO A 75 -14.93 -39.15 10.16
CA PRO A 75 -15.78 -38.26 10.92
C PRO A 75 -15.33 -38.20 12.39
N ASP A 76 -15.58 -37.05 13.01
CA ASP A 76 -15.75 -36.85 14.45
C ASP A 76 -14.59 -37.29 15.37
N SER A 77 -13.47 -36.59 15.25
CA SER A 77 -12.60 -36.35 16.41
C SER A 77 -12.77 -34.90 16.86
N ASP A 78 -13.51 -34.69 17.96
CA ASP A 78 -13.68 -33.41 18.67
C ASP A 78 -12.40 -32.92 19.37
N GLU A 79 -11.23 -33.28 18.83
CA GLU A 79 -9.95 -32.75 19.27
C GLU A 79 -9.62 -31.51 18.42
N PRO A 80 -9.31 -30.35 19.02
CA PRO A 80 -8.93 -29.18 18.25
C PRO A 80 -7.61 -29.47 17.52
N VAL A 81 -7.71 -29.85 16.24
CA VAL A 81 -6.55 -29.94 15.34
C VAL A 81 -5.85 -28.61 15.42
N ARG A 82 -4.63 -28.59 15.99
CA ARG A 82 -3.81 -27.39 16.04
C ARG A 82 -3.64 -26.91 14.61
N GLY A 83 -4.34 -25.82 14.28
CA GLY A 83 -4.33 -25.28 12.93
C GLY A 83 -2.90 -25.01 12.48
N ARG A 84 -2.59 -25.36 11.23
CA ARG A 84 -1.31 -24.99 10.63
C ARG A 84 -1.11 -23.48 10.75
N LYS A 85 0.13 -23.05 11.04
CA LYS A 85 0.50 -21.65 11.06
C LYS A 85 0.09 -21.00 9.74
N ARG A 86 -0.56 -19.82 9.81
CA ARG A 86 -0.98 -19.09 8.60
C ARG A 86 0.24 -18.79 7.71
N VAL A 87 0.11 -19.10 6.42
CA VAL A 87 1.11 -18.70 5.41
C VAL A 87 1.13 -17.17 5.34
N ARG A 88 2.32 -16.57 5.42
CA ARG A 88 2.48 -15.13 5.24
C ARG A 88 2.50 -14.82 3.74
N ASN A 89 1.46 -14.15 3.26
CA ASN A 89 1.42 -13.60 1.90
C ASN A 89 1.49 -12.07 1.99
N PHE A 90 2.70 -11.52 1.81
CA PHE A 90 2.96 -10.09 1.92
C PHE A 90 2.22 -9.27 0.85
N ASP A 91 2.06 -9.80 -0.36
CA ASP A 91 1.39 -9.10 -1.47
C ASP A 91 -0.10 -8.87 -1.20
N ARG A 92 -0.72 -9.79 -0.45
CA ARG A 92 -2.12 -9.70 -0.03
C ARG A 92 -2.32 -8.81 1.21
N TRP A 93 -1.26 -8.29 1.81
CA TRP A 93 -1.43 -7.36 2.93
C TRP A 93 -2.08 -6.08 2.45
N ALA A 94 -3.14 -5.66 3.15
CA ALA A 94 -3.90 -4.45 2.79
C ALA A 94 -3.02 -3.20 2.65
N LYS A 95 -1.93 -3.10 3.44
CA LYS A 95 -0.95 -2.01 3.33
C LYS A 95 -0.20 -2.05 1.99
N ASN A 96 0.23 -3.23 1.55
CA ASN A 96 0.98 -3.43 0.31
C ASN A 96 0.09 -3.23 -0.91
N ILE A 97 -1.13 -3.77 -0.89
CA ILE A 97 -2.13 -3.53 -1.94
C ILE A 97 -2.39 -2.02 -2.10
N ARG A 98 -2.61 -1.30 -0.99
CA ARG A 98 -2.82 0.16 -1.03
C ARG A 98 -1.59 0.91 -1.54
N LYS A 99 -0.38 0.51 -1.13
CA LYS A 99 0.87 1.13 -1.60
C LYS A 99 1.01 0.96 -3.11
N ARG A 100 0.84 -0.26 -3.62
CA ARG A 100 0.91 -0.57 -5.06
C ARG A 100 -0.12 0.22 -5.86
N LYS A 101 -1.38 0.21 -5.44
CA LYS A 101 -2.45 0.98 -6.12
C LYS A 101 -2.17 2.48 -6.13
N ARG A 102 -1.71 3.05 -5.00
CA ARG A 102 -1.36 4.47 -4.91
C ARG A 102 -0.20 4.82 -5.84
N ASN A 103 0.84 4.00 -5.86
CA ASN A 103 2.01 4.20 -6.72
C ASN A 103 1.58 4.17 -8.19
N ALA A 104 0.76 3.19 -8.59
CA ALA A 104 0.22 3.06 -9.94
C ALA A 104 -0.86 4.10 -10.29
N GLY A 105 -1.16 5.06 -9.41
CA GLY A 105 -2.20 6.06 -9.64
C GLY A 105 -3.62 5.48 -9.73
N GLN A 106 -3.85 4.25 -9.27
CA GLN A 106 -5.14 3.57 -9.35
C GLN A 106 -6.05 3.92 -8.17
N GLU A 107 -7.36 3.73 -8.36
CA GLU A 107 -8.34 3.86 -7.29
C GLU A 107 -8.07 2.85 -6.15
N TYR A 108 -8.14 3.33 -4.91
CA TYR A 108 -7.98 2.49 -3.73
C TYR A 108 -8.84 2.95 -2.56
N ARG A 109 -9.13 2.02 -1.65
CA ARG A 109 -9.81 2.32 -0.39
C ARG A 109 -8.79 2.75 0.67
N ASN A 110 -9.02 3.87 1.35
CA ASN A 110 -8.18 4.33 2.46
C ASN A 110 -8.43 3.50 3.74
N VAL A 111 -7.66 3.77 4.81
CA VAL A 111 -7.81 3.06 6.10
C VAL A 111 -9.17 3.35 6.76
N ARG A 112 -9.75 4.53 6.50
CA ARG A 112 -11.08 4.95 6.98
C ARG A 112 -12.23 4.35 6.17
N GLY A 113 -11.94 3.57 5.14
CA GLY A 113 -12.93 2.96 4.26
C GLY A 113 -13.41 3.84 3.10
N SER A 114 -12.97 5.09 2.95
CA SER A 114 -13.36 5.94 1.81
C SER A 114 -12.58 5.56 0.55
N ILE A 115 -13.19 5.73 -0.62
CA ILE A 115 -12.55 5.53 -1.93
C ILE A 115 -11.73 6.78 -2.27
N VAL A 116 -10.48 6.57 -2.66
CA VAL A 116 -9.60 7.58 -3.25
C VAL A 116 -9.54 7.30 -4.75
N PRO A 117 -9.97 8.24 -5.61
CA PRO A 117 -10.08 8.02 -7.05
C PRO A 117 -8.72 7.82 -7.71
N ALA A 118 -8.74 7.23 -8.90
CA ALA A 118 -7.56 7.12 -9.75
C ALA A 118 -7.04 8.52 -10.18
N LYS A 119 -5.75 8.58 -10.49
CA LYS A 119 -5.08 9.77 -11.02
C LYS A 119 -5.40 9.86 -12.50
N VAL A 120 -6.06 10.96 -12.85
CA VAL A 120 -6.47 11.26 -14.22
C VAL A 120 -5.65 12.46 -14.69
N PHE A 121 -5.20 12.41 -15.95
CA PHE A 121 -4.49 13.52 -16.55
C PHE A 121 -5.42 14.74 -16.61
N THR A 122 -4.89 15.90 -16.24
CA THR A 122 -5.56 17.19 -16.41
C THR A 122 -4.54 18.14 -17.03
N PRO A 123 -4.85 18.76 -18.18
CA PRO A 123 -3.92 19.68 -18.82
C PRO A 123 -3.66 20.87 -17.91
N VAL A 124 -2.38 21.18 -17.70
CA VAL A 124 -1.97 22.31 -16.86
C VAL A 124 -1.60 23.48 -17.75
N VAL A 125 -2.31 24.59 -17.56
CA VAL A 125 -1.95 25.89 -18.15
C VAL A 125 -1.14 26.67 -17.11
N CYS A 126 0.19 26.70 -17.27
CA CYS A 126 1.08 27.43 -16.38
C CYS A 126 1.20 28.89 -16.81
N SER A 127 0.88 29.85 -15.93
CA SER A 127 1.10 31.29 -16.14
C SER A 127 2.49 31.76 -15.65
N CYS A 128 3.44 30.84 -15.49
CA CYS A 128 4.77 31.12 -14.99
C CYS A 128 5.66 31.85 -16.02
N ARG A 129 6.69 32.58 -15.54
CA ARG A 129 7.64 33.33 -16.40
C ARG A 129 8.31 32.46 -17.47
N PHE A 130 8.47 31.17 -17.19
CA PHE A 130 9.08 30.21 -18.11
C PHE A 130 8.14 29.71 -19.21
N LYS A 131 6.85 30.11 -19.19
CA LYS A 131 5.88 29.75 -20.22
C LYS A 131 5.82 28.24 -20.46
N CYS A 132 5.78 27.44 -19.38
CA CYS A 132 5.87 25.98 -19.47
C CYS A 132 4.80 25.37 -20.39
N SER A 133 3.61 25.97 -20.47
CA SER A 133 2.54 25.53 -21.37
C SER A 133 2.81 25.78 -22.85
N GLU A 134 3.70 26.72 -23.20
CA GLU A 134 4.17 26.93 -24.58
C GLU A 134 5.27 25.94 -24.95
N GLN A 135 6.09 25.53 -23.97
CA GLN A 135 7.23 24.63 -24.20
C GLN A 135 6.84 23.14 -24.15
N VAL A 136 5.86 22.79 -23.33
CA VAL A 136 5.40 21.41 -23.15
C VAL A 136 3.93 21.32 -23.54
N SER A 137 3.68 20.74 -24.72
CA SER A 137 2.33 20.50 -25.22
C SER A 137 1.51 19.64 -24.26
N SER A 138 0.18 19.77 -24.31
CA SER A 138 -0.71 18.93 -23.51
C SER A 138 -0.51 17.44 -23.76
N GLU A 139 -0.20 17.05 -25.01
CA GLU A 139 0.11 15.67 -25.40
C GLU A 139 1.37 15.16 -24.67
N ASN A 140 2.42 15.98 -24.61
CA ASN A 140 3.63 15.63 -23.87
C ASN A 140 3.36 15.53 -22.36
N GLN A 141 2.51 16.41 -21.81
CA GLN A 141 2.12 16.33 -20.40
C GLN A 141 1.34 15.03 -20.11
N GLU A 142 0.44 14.62 -21.00
CA GLU A 142 -0.31 13.37 -20.88
C GLU A 142 0.62 12.15 -21.00
N ALA A 143 1.54 12.15 -21.97
CA ALA A 143 2.53 11.09 -22.13
C ALA A 143 3.39 10.94 -20.86
N ILE A 144 3.88 12.04 -20.30
CA ILE A 144 4.63 12.04 -19.03
C ILE A 144 3.78 11.49 -17.89
N HIS A 145 2.50 11.89 -17.79
CA HIS A 145 1.58 11.38 -16.78
C HIS A 145 1.42 9.85 -16.88
N VAL A 146 1.17 9.33 -18.08
CA VAL A 146 1.02 7.88 -18.32
C VAL A 146 2.32 7.14 -18.00
N MET A 147 3.45 7.61 -18.53
CA MET A 147 4.76 7.00 -18.29
C MET A 147 5.09 6.95 -16.80
N PHE A 148 4.85 8.04 -16.06
CA PHE A 148 5.13 8.11 -14.63
C PHE A 148 4.42 7.01 -13.84
N TYR A 149 3.13 6.77 -14.09
CA TYR A 149 2.36 5.76 -13.36
C TYR A 149 2.63 4.32 -13.84
N GLN A 150 3.32 4.13 -14.97
CA GLN A 150 3.76 2.81 -15.45
C GLN A 150 5.06 2.32 -14.78
N LEU A 151 5.81 3.18 -14.08
CA LEU A 151 7.09 2.85 -13.44
C LEU A 151 6.97 2.06 -12.11
N THR A 152 5.82 1.44 -11.83
CA THR A 152 5.44 1.03 -10.46
C THR A 152 5.21 -0.44 -10.22
#